data_AF-A0A843HY00-F1
#
_entry.id   AF-A0A843HY00-F1
#
_cell.length_a   1.000
_cell.length_b   1.000
_cell.length_c   1.000
_cell.angle_alpha   90.00
_cell.angle_beta   90.00
_cell.angle_gamma   90.00
#
_symmetry.space_group_name_H-M   'P 1'
#
loop_
_entity.id
_entity.type
_entity.pdbx_description
1 polymer ?
#
loop_
_entity_poly.entity_id
_entity_poly.type
_entity_poly.pdbx_seq_one_letter_code
_entity_poly.pdbx_strand_id
1 'polypeptide(L)'
;MSEYLGNPIQVSTKMRPPLELAEVQRGLDVLISVVDSAGRLEPGAPKPLERLGAGAELIKQGVSVTLFVRPIIPGVTDADIDRLLETAYGLGYRRVVFGTLRVTPSIVERLRAFGVDVKPYAAGLKGEREQTPIRYPKDKFVERAARGFQVLPASCSANVTAHGQACALCRWGPCGDVEKLNISQSDVEEFLEARGYRGRAEVRGFTIKVKTAGRLREVDRIFIEQSTRVRVVEG
;
A
#
# COMPACT_ATOMS: atom_id res chain seq x y z
N MET A 1 -1.93 6.33 -21.45
CA MET A 1 -1.52 5.03 -20.86
C MET A 1 -2.69 4.34 -20.14
N SER A 2 -3.49 5.06 -19.33
CA SER A 2 -4.79 4.54 -18.84
C SER A 2 -5.77 4.25 -19.99
N GLU A 3 -5.84 5.13 -20.98
CA GLU A 3 -6.77 5.01 -22.12
C GLU A 3 -6.53 3.76 -23.00
N TYR A 4 -5.28 3.30 -23.09
CA TYR A 4 -4.92 2.15 -23.94
C TYR A 4 -4.72 0.85 -23.15
N LEU A 5 -4.16 0.92 -21.94
CA LEU A 5 -3.81 -0.28 -21.15
C LEU A 5 -4.76 -0.51 -19.96
N GLY A 6 -5.60 0.47 -19.60
CA GLY A 6 -6.48 0.37 -18.43
C GLY A 6 -5.74 0.21 -17.09
N ASN A 7 -4.44 0.53 -17.05
CA ASN A 7 -3.61 0.31 -15.87
C ASN A 7 -4.11 1.16 -14.68
N PRO A 8 -4.31 0.57 -13.48
CA PRO A 8 -4.67 1.30 -12.27
C PRO A 8 -3.66 2.38 -11.90
N ILE A 9 -4.10 3.63 -11.79
CA ILE A 9 -3.27 4.76 -11.38
C ILE A 9 -3.56 5.11 -9.92
N GLN A 10 -2.51 5.42 -9.16
CA GLN A 10 -2.60 5.96 -7.81
C GLN A 10 -1.71 7.19 -7.68
N VAL A 11 -2.19 8.20 -6.98
CA VAL A 11 -1.43 9.40 -6.62
C VAL A 11 -1.25 9.44 -5.12
N SER A 12 -0.04 9.75 -4.63
CA SER A 12 0.19 10.05 -3.22
C SER A 12 0.72 11.45 -3.08
N THR A 13 0.12 12.24 -2.19
CA THR A 13 0.46 13.66 -2.06
C THR A 13 0.48 14.14 -0.61
N LYS A 14 1.28 15.20 -0.38
CA LYS A 14 1.25 16.06 0.82
C LYS A 14 0.73 17.46 0.49
N MET A 15 0.32 17.70 -0.75
CA MET A 15 -0.29 18.94 -1.21
C MET A 15 -1.81 18.81 -1.19
N ARG A 16 -2.51 19.93 -1.32
CA ARG A 16 -3.95 19.93 -1.65
C ARG A 16 -4.07 19.35 -3.07
N PRO A 17 -4.67 18.16 -3.25
CA PRO A 17 -4.83 17.60 -4.58
C PRO A 17 -5.77 18.49 -5.42
N PRO A 18 -5.46 18.69 -6.72
CA PRO A 18 -6.37 19.35 -7.65
C PRO A 18 -7.66 18.53 -7.85
N LEU A 19 -8.79 19.20 -8.08
CA LEU A 19 -10.08 18.52 -8.30
C LEU A 19 -10.14 17.82 -9.66
N GLU A 20 -9.34 18.30 -10.61
CA GLU A 20 -9.13 17.76 -11.94
C GLU A 20 -8.65 16.29 -11.92
N LEU A 21 -8.13 15.80 -10.77
CA LEU A 21 -7.84 14.38 -10.58
C LEU A 21 -9.08 13.48 -10.79
N ALA A 22 -10.29 14.00 -10.55
CA ALA A 22 -11.53 13.26 -10.80
C ALA A 22 -11.72 12.85 -12.27
N GLU A 23 -11.07 13.57 -13.19
CA GLU A 23 -11.20 13.37 -14.64
C GLU A 23 -10.13 12.41 -15.20
N VAL A 24 -9.08 12.13 -14.44
CA VAL A 24 -7.90 11.37 -14.92
C VAL A 24 -8.22 9.90 -15.21
N GLN A 25 -8.91 9.24 -14.29
CA GLN A 25 -9.27 7.82 -14.40
C GLN A 25 -10.39 7.45 -13.42
N ARG A 26 -11.41 6.74 -13.92
CA ARG A 26 -12.39 6.11 -13.03
C ARG A 26 -11.72 5.10 -12.12
N GLY A 27 -11.90 5.26 -10.81
CA GLY A 27 -11.26 4.41 -9.80
C GLY A 27 -9.88 4.89 -9.36
N LEU A 28 -9.38 6.04 -9.86
CA LEU A 28 -8.14 6.67 -9.37
C LEU A 28 -8.17 6.74 -7.84
N ASP A 29 -7.14 6.20 -7.21
CA ASP A 29 -6.95 6.32 -5.77
C ASP A 29 -6.00 7.48 -5.44
N VAL A 30 -6.44 8.40 -4.59
CA VAL A 30 -5.63 9.51 -4.09
C VAL A 30 -5.30 9.28 -2.61
N LEU A 31 -4.02 9.04 -2.33
CA LEU A 31 -3.48 8.89 -0.99
C LEU A 31 -3.12 10.27 -0.41
N ILE A 32 -3.81 10.68 0.65
CA ILE A 32 -3.48 11.92 1.38
C ILE A 32 -2.55 11.57 2.53
N SER A 33 -1.28 11.94 2.38
CA SER A 33 -0.22 11.64 3.34
C SER A 33 -0.29 12.58 4.54
N VAL A 34 -0.32 12.00 5.74
CA VAL A 34 -0.30 12.71 7.03
C VAL A 34 0.53 11.91 8.04
N VAL A 35 1.08 12.60 9.04
CA VAL A 35 1.84 12.00 10.15
C VAL A 35 1.15 12.25 11.48
N ASP A 36 0.71 13.49 11.66
CA ASP A 36 -0.14 13.99 12.73
C ASP A 36 -1.16 14.99 12.14
N SER A 37 -2.04 15.50 13.00
CA SER A 37 -3.09 16.47 12.70
C SER A 37 -2.55 17.90 12.66
N ALA A 38 -1.47 18.17 13.38
CA ALA A 38 -0.88 19.49 13.54
C ALA A 38 0.16 19.86 12.46
N GLY A 39 0.76 18.88 11.78
CA GLY A 39 1.80 19.10 10.76
C GLY A 39 3.18 19.39 11.35
N ARG A 40 3.48 18.93 12.57
CA ARG A 40 4.71 19.32 13.29
C ARG A 40 6.00 18.90 12.59
N LEU A 41 5.95 17.81 11.83
CA LEU A 41 7.11 17.22 11.15
C LEU A 41 7.20 17.63 9.67
N GLU A 42 6.30 18.47 9.18
CA GLU A 42 6.18 18.80 7.75
C GLU A 42 5.93 20.30 7.52
N PRO A 43 6.80 21.20 8.03
CA PRO A 43 6.53 22.65 8.04
C PRO A 43 6.43 23.29 6.65
N GLY A 44 7.03 22.67 5.62
CA GLY A 44 6.95 23.14 4.23
C GLY A 44 5.71 22.65 3.46
N ALA A 45 4.90 21.76 4.03
CA ALA A 45 3.68 21.27 3.41
C ALA A 45 2.46 22.05 3.93
N PRO A 46 1.36 22.12 3.16
CA PRO A 46 0.07 22.56 3.69
C PRO A 46 -0.29 21.82 4.98
N LYS A 47 -1.06 22.46 5.86
CA LYS A 47 -1.49 21.82 7.11
C LYS A 47 -2.27 20.53 6.84
N PRO A 48 -2.15 19.48 7.66
CA PRO A 48 -2.88 18.21 7.46
C PRO A 48 -4.37 18.42 7.20
N LEU A 49 -5.03 19.29 7.98
CA LEU A 49 -6.46 19.59 7.81
C LEU A 49 -6.79 20.17 6.42
N GLU A 50 -5.94 21.01 5.84
CA GLU A 50 -6.16 21.55 4.49
C GLU A 50 -6.05 20.47 3.41
N ARG A 51 -5.09 19.55 3.57
CA ARG A 51 -4.93 18.40 2.66
C ARG A 51 -6.13 17.47 2.74
N LEU A 52 -6.57 17.17 3.97
CA LEU A 52 -7.73 16.32 4.23
C LEU A 52 -9.01 16.97 3.71
N GLY A 53 -9.17 18.28 3.87
CA GLY A 53 -10.30 19.03 3.31
C GLY A 53 -10.33 18.97 1.79
N ALA A 54 -9.20 19.19 1.12
CA ALA A 54 -9.14 19.04 -0.34
C ALA A 54 -9.42 17.60 -0.81
N GLY A 55 -8.97 16.59 -0.07
CA GLY A 55 -9.36 15.20 -0.36
C GLY A 55 -10.84 14.92 -0.07
N ALA A 56 -11.47 15.60 0.90
CA ALA A 56 -12.90 15.50 1.14
C ALA A 56 -13.72 16.03 -0.05
N GLU A 57 -13.28 17.10 -0.69
CA GLU A 57 -13.92 17.59 -1.92
C GLU A 57 -13.83 16.57 -3.06
N LEU A 58 -12.69 15.89 -3.21
CA LEU A 58 -12.56 14.77 -4.15
C LEU A 58 -13.50 13.60 -3.83
N ILE A 59 -13.66 13.26 -2.53
CA ILE A 59 -14.62 12.23 -2.09
C ILE A 59 -16.04 12.60 -2.51
N LYS A 60 -16.44 13.87 -2.36
CA LYS A 60 -17.77 14.36 -2.79
C LYS A 60 -17.98 14.20 -4.30
N GLN A 61 -16.92 14.27 -5.09
CA GLN A 61 -16.95 14.03 -6.53
C GLN A 61 -16.87 12.54 -6.92
N GLY A 62 -16.86 11.63 -5.94
CA GLY A 62 -16.82 10.18 -6.17
C GLY A 62 -15.42 9.62 -6.42
N VAL A 63 -14.36 10.41 -6.21
CA VAL A 63 -12.98 9.92 -6.30
C VAL A 63 -12.65 9.04 -5.09
N SER A 64 -11.93 7.96 -5.34
CA SER A 64 -11.38 7.12 -4.28
C SER A 64 -10.28 7.88 -3.55
N VAL A 65 -10.50 8.22 -2.28
CA VAL A 65 -9.47 8.86 -1.45
C VAL A 65 -9.21 8.01 -0.21
N THR A 66 -7.94 7.76 0.06
CA THR A 66 -7.49 6.92 1.18
C THR A 66 -6.61 7.74 2.12
N LEU A 67 -6.90 7.68 3.42
CA LEU A 67 -6.06 8.29 4.44
C LEU A 67 -4.72 7.55 4.48
N PHE A 68 -3.61 8.26 4.33
CA PHE A 68 -2.30 7.63 4.29
C PHE A 68 -1.45 8.11 5.47
N VAL A 69 -1.56 7.39 6.59
CA VAL A 69 -0.79 7.69 7.81
C VAL A 69 0.62 7.13 7.63
N ARG A 70 1.49 7.95 7.06
CA ARG A 70 2.86 7.57 6.73
C ARG A 70 3.79 8.79 6.66
N PRO A 71 4.96 8.74 7.32
CA PRO A 71 5.39 7.66 8.22
C PRO A 71 4.66 7.68 9.57
N ILE A 72 4.48 6.51 10.17
CA ILE A 72 4.26 6.37 11.61
C ILE A 72 5.56 6.77 12.32
N ILE A 73 5.44 7.71 13.25
CA ILE A 73 6.54 8.24 14.05
C ILE A 73 6.27 7.93 15.53
N PRO A 74 7.15 7.17 16.22
CA PRO A 74 7.00 6.87 17.64
C PRO A 74 6.83 8.13 18.49
N GLY A 75 5.85 8.12 19.41
CA GLY A 75 5.51 9.23 20.29
C GLY A 75 4.69 10.33 19.63
N VAL A 76 4.90 10.62 18.35
CA VAL A 76 4.16 11.65 17.60
C VAL A 76 2.82 11.11 17.12
N THR A 77 2.84 10.02 16.34
CA THR A 77 1.61 9.39 15.85
C THR A 77 0.81 8.79 17.01
N ASP A 78 1.49 8.24 18.02
CA ASP A 78 0.88 7.71 19.24
C ASP A 78 -0.04 8.68 19.96
N ALA A 79 0.41 9.92 20.12
CA ALA A 79 -0.31 10.93 20.87
C ALA A 79 -1.50 11.54 20.13
N ASP A 80 -1.59 11.34 18.81
CA ASP A 80 -2.51 12.10 17.95
C ASP A 80 -3.40 11.24 17.04
N ILE A 81 -3.14 9.93 16.95
CA ILE A 81 -3.84 9.04 16.02
C ILE A 81 -5.37 9.09 16.17
N ASP A 82 -5.89 9.11 17.39
CA ASP A 82 -7.34 9.07 17.62
C ASP A 82 -8.02 10.33 17.07
N ARG A 83 -7.44 11.50 17.33
CA ARG A 83 -7.90 12.79 16.79
C ARG A 83 -7.81 12.83 15.26
N LEU A 84 -6.70 12.32 14.70
CA LEU A 84 -6.50 12.27 13.25
C LEU A 84 -7.55 11.39 12.57
N LEU A 85 -7.82 10.20 13.12
CA LEU A 85 -8.82 9.27 12.62
C LEU A 85 -10.23 9.86 12.72
N GLU A 86 -10.58 10.48 13.85
CA GLU A 86 -11.87 11.15 14.03
C GLU A 86 -12.07 12.27 13.00
N THR A 87 -11.06 13.13 12.83
CA THR A 87 -11.08 14.23 11.85
C THR A 87 -11.26 13.70 10.43
N ALA A 88 -10.47 12.69 10.03
CA ALA A 88 -10.57 12.10 8.70
C ALA A 88 -11.92 11.42 8.48
N TYR A 89 -12.45 10.72 9.48
CA TYR A 89 -13.75 10.06 9.39
C TYR A 89 -14.88 11.07 9.19
N GLY A 90 -14.85 12.18 9.95
CA GLY A 90 -15.80 13.29 9.81
C GLY A 90 -15.75 13.97 8.44
N LEU A 91 -14.59 13.94 7.77
CA LEU A 91 -14.40 14.44 6.41
C LEU A 91 -14.79 13.43 5.31
N GLY A 92 -15.29 12.25 5.68
CA GLY A 92 -15.79 11.25 4.73
C GLY A 92 -14.77 10.17 4.33
N TYR A 93 -13.56 10.17 4.89
CA TYR A 93 -12.59 9.11 4.65
C TYR A 93 -13.09 7.79 5.25
N ARG A 94 -12.94 6.70 4.50
CA ARG A 94 -13.36 5.34 4.93
C ARG A 94 -12.28 4.28 4.80
N ARG A 95 -11.16 4.60 4.15
CA ARG A 95 -9.99 3.71 4.03
C ARG A 95 -8.77 4.37 4.64
N VAL A 96 -7.91 3.56 5.25
CA VAL A 96 -6.62 4.00 5.78
C VAL A 96 -5.52 3.00 5.48
N VAL A 97 -4.33 3.52 5.17
CA VAL A 97 -3.09 2.75 5.06
C VAL A 97 -2.08 3.28 6.06
N PHE A 98 -1.44 2.38 6.80
CA PHE A 98 -0.37 2.70 7.75
C PHE A 98 1.00 2.24 7.23
N GLY A 99 1.98 3.14 7.27
CA GLY A 99 3.36 2.81 6.88
C GLY A 99 4.37 3.30 7.90
N THR A 100 5.34 2.46 8.28
CA THR A 100 6.41 2.84 9.20
C THR A 100 7.47 3.71 8.53
N LEU A 101 8.19 4.48 9.35
CA LEU A 101 9.33 5.27 8.92
C LEU A 101 10.48 4.39 8.41
N ARG A 102 11.21 4.89 7.42
CA ARG A 102 12.55 4.40 7.07
C ARG A 102 13.58 5.45 7.44
N VAL A 103 14.70 5.01 8.00
CA VAL A 103 15.72 5.89 8.56
C VAL A 103 17.11 5.54 8.03
N THR A 104 17.96 6.56 7.96
CA THR A 104 19.41 6.47 7.86
C THR A 104 20.01 6.98 9.18
N PRO A 105 21.32 6.79 9.46
CA PRO A 105 21.96 7.38 10.63
C PRO A 105 21.70 8.88 10.79
N SER A 106 21.76 9.64 9.70
CA SER A 106 21.49 11.09 9.75
C SER A 106 20.03 11.43 10.06
N ILE A 107 19.06 10.60 9.61
CA ILE A 107 17.66 10.78 9.98
C ILE A 107 17.45 10.48 11.47
N VAL A 108 18.08 9.43 12.01
CA VAL A 108 17.99 9.09 13.44
C VAL A 108 18.48 10.25 14.30
N GLU A 109 19.64 10.82 13.99
CA GLU A 109 20.19 11.94 14.76
C GLU A 109 19.34 13.22 14.63
N ARG A 110 18.82 13.53 13.44
CA ARG A 110 17.89 14.66 13.27
C ARG A 110 16.62 14.47 14.08
N LEU A 111 16.01 13.29 14.05
CA LEU A 111 14.79 13.02 14.83
C LEU A 111 15.04 13.12 16.33
N ARG A 112 16.21 12.67 16.82
CA ARG A 112 16.60 12.85 18.23
C ARG A 112 16.66 14.33 18.60
N ALA A 113 17.19 15.20 17.73
CA ALA A 113 17.21 16.64 17.96
C ALA A 113 15.81 17.27 18.07
N PHE A 114 14.79 16.64 17.46
CA PHE A 114 13.37 17.01 17.60
C PHE A 114 12.64 16.25 18.73
N GLY A 115 13.37 15.56 19.61
CA GLY A 115 12.80 14.82 20.75
C GLY A 115 12.17 13.47 20.39
N VAL A 116 12.43 12.95 19.20
CA VAL A 116 11.90 11.66 18.73
C VAL A 116 13.03 10.63 18.70
N ASP A 117 13.08 9.73 19.68
CA ASP A 117 14.05 8.64 19.68
C ASP A 117 13.53 7.40 18.94
N VAL A 118 14.06 7.18 17.74
CA VAL A 118 13.76 6.01 16.91
C VAL A 118 14.84 4.92 16.99
N LYS A 119 15.95 5.17 17.69
CA LYS A 119 17.09 4.24 17.78
C LYS A 119 16.68 2.85 18.30
N PRO A 120 15.81 2.71 19.33
CA PRO A 120 15.38 1.39 19.81
C PRO A 120 14.66 0.55 18.74
N TYR A 121 14.07 1.19 17.74
CA TYR A 121 13.29 0.53 16.68
C TYR A 121 14.07 0.35 15.38
N ALA A 122 15.29 0.90 15.29
CA ALA A 122 16.12 0.89 14.09
C ALA A 122 17.18 -0.24 14.12
N ALA A 123 16.83 -1.41 14.67
CA ALA A 123 17.72 -2.57 14.68
C ALA A 123 18.04 -3.00 13.23
N GLY A 124 19.31 -2.85 12.82
CA GLY A 124 19.76 -3.09 11.45
C GLY A 124 20.00 -1.83 10.62
N LEU A 125 20.21 -0.67 11.27
CA LEU A 125 20.76 0.51 10.62
C LEU A 125 22.15 0.17 10.04
N LYS A 126 22.28 0.24 8.72
CA LYS A 126 23.50 -0.11 7.98
C LYS A 126 23.88 1.05 7.09
N GLY A 127 25.18 1.32 6.96
CA GLY A 127 25.69 2.36 6.07
C GLY A 127 25.12 3.77 6.31
N GLU A 128 25.71 4.78 5.69
CA GLU A 128 25.21 6.16 5.85
C GLU A 128 24.00 6.47 4.97
N ARG A 129 23.87 5.76 3.83
CA ARG A 129 22.88 6.04 2.78
C ARG A 129 21.77 4.98 2.68
N GLU A 130 21.91 3.84 3.35
CA GLU A 130 20.92 2.77 3.29
C GLU A 130 19.72 3.11 4.17
N GLN A 131 18.52 3.00 3.61
CA GLN A 131 17.28 3.24 4.35
C GLN A 131 16.79 1.97 5.03
N THR A 132 16.83 1.95 6.37
CA THR A 132 16.32 0.84 7.17
C THR A 132 14.91 1.16 7.68
N PRO A 133 13.89 0.31 7.44
CA PRO A 133 12.58 0.47 8.06
C PRO A 133 12.67 0.24 9.57
N ILE A 134 12.04 1.12 10.36
CA ILE A 134 11.92 0.91 11.80
C ILE A 134 10.92 -0.22 12.11
N ARG A 135 11.22 -1.00 13.14
CA ARG A 135 10.36 -2.05 13.70
C ARG A 135 9.51 -1.48 14.82
N TYR A 136 8.49 -0.70 14.45
CA TYR A 136 7.54 -0.13 15.39
C TYR A 136 6.20 -0.89 15.35
N PRO A 137 5.54 -1.16 16.49
CA PRO A 137 4.30 -1.94 16.53
C PRO A 137 3.14 -1.13 15.93
N LYS A 138 2.94 -1.26 14.61
CA LYS A 138 1.88 -0.55 13.90
C LYS A 138 0.48 -1.13 14.13
N ASP A 139 0.39 -2.37 14.62
CA ASP A 139 -0.88 -3.10 14.77
C ASP A 139 -1.84 -2.41 15.75
N LYS A 140 -1.32 -1.75 16.78
CA LYS A 140 -2.12 -0.92 17.69
C LYS A 140 -2.84 0.26 17.01
N PHE A 141 -2.34 0.73 15.87
CA PHE A 141 -3.00 1.78 15.07
C PHE A 141 -4.04 1.17 14.12
N VAL A 142 -3.75 -0.02 13.60
CA VAL A 142 -4.68 -0.82 12.81
C VAL A 142 -5.93 -1.14 13.65
N GLU A 143 -5.76 -1.63 14.87
CA GLU A 143 -6.85 -1.95 15.80
C GLU A 143 -7.72 -0.73 16.13
N ARG A 144 -7.10 0.44 16.35
CA ARG A 144 -7.83 1.70 16.57
C ARG A 144 -8.67 2.08 15.35
N ALA A 145 -8.06 2.06 14.17
CA ALA A 145 -8.72 2.47 12.93
C ALA A 145 -9.82 1.51 12.47
N ALA A 146 -9.69 0.20 12.78
CA ALA A 146 -10.65 -0.82 12.38
C ALA A 146 -12.09 -0.57 12.90
N ARG A 147 -12.27 0.32 13.88
CA ARG A 147 -13.59 0.72 14.41
C ARG A 147 -14.43 1.56 13.44
N GLY A 148 -13.79 2.20 12.44
CA GLY A 148 -14.49 3.07 11.48
C GLY A 148 -13.91 3.10 10.08
N PHE A 149 -12.75 2.48 9.87
CA PHE A 149 -12.06 2.45 8.58
C PHE A 149 -11.86 1.02 8.11
N GLN A 150 -11.93 0.83 6.80
CA GLN A 150 -11.30 -0.30 6.13
C GLN A 150 -9.78 -0.07 6.17
N VAL A 151 -9.09 -0.81 7.04
CA VAL A 151 -7.64 -0.73 7.15
C VAL A 151 -6.99 -1.60 6.08
N LEU A 152 -6.27 -0.97 5.16
CA LEU A 152 -5.61 -1.62 4.05
C LEU A 152 -4.14 -1.88 4.36
N PRO A 153 -3.60 -3.06 4.04
CA PRO A 153 -2.27 -3.47 4.48
C PRO A 153 -1.13 -2.68 3.82
N ALA A 154 -1.36 -2.12 2.63
CA ALA A 154 -0.38 -1.39 1.85
C ALA A 154 -1.05 -0.44 0.83
N SER A 155 -0.28 0.51 0.29
CA SER A 155 -0.75 1.45 -0.73
C SER A 155 -1.24 0.74 -2.00
N CYS A 156 -0.58 -0.34 -2.42
CA CYS A 156 -1.04 -1.13 -3.57
C CYS A 156 -2.42 -1.75 -3.34
N SER A 157 -2.76 -2.13 -2.10
CA SER A 157 -4.08 -2.64 -1.74
C SER A 157 -5.16 -1.57 -1.89
N ALA A 158 -4.85 -0.31 -1.57
CA ALA A 158 -5.75 0.83 -1.81
C ALA A 158 -6.04 1.03 -3.29
N ASN A 159 -5.00 0.96 -4.13
CA ASN A 159 -5.16 1.05 -5.58
C ASN A 159 -5.99 -0.11 -6.15
N VAL A 160 -5.71 -1.35 -5.75
CA VAL A 160 -6.47 -2.55 -6.15
C VAL A 160 -7.94 -2.44 -5.76
N THR A 161 -8.20 -2.01 -4.52
CA THR A 161 -9.56 -1.84 -3.99
C THR A 161 -10.32 -0.74 -4.74
N ALA A 162 -9.68 0.40 -4.99
CA ALA A 162 -10.28 1.54 -5.67
C ALA A 162 -10.71 1.22 -7.11
N HIS A 163 -9.94 0.37 -7.80
CA HIS A 163 -10.23 -0.08 -9.16
C HIS A 163 -11.13 -1.33 -9.20
N GLY A 164 -11.63 -1.80 -8.06
CA GLY A 164 -12.46 -3.00 -7.99
C GLY A 164 -11.78 -4.25 -8.56
N GLN A 165 -10.46 -4.35 -8.42
CA GLN A 165 -9.64 -5.47 -8.86
C GLN A 165 -9.34 -6.42 -7.69
N ALA A 166 -8.59 -7.50 -7.95
CA ALA A 166 -7.99 -8.31 -6.89
C ALA A 166 -6.53 -8.66 -7.11
N CYS A 167 -5.87 -9.03 -6.00
CA CYS A 167 -4.48 -9.44 -5.94
C CYS A 167 -4.19 -10.28 -4.67
N ALA A 168 -3.46 -11.38 -4.81
CA ALA A 168 -2.91 -12.21 -3.73
C ALA A 168 -1.40 -12.51 -3.89
N LEU A 169 -0.69 -11.67 -4.65
CA LEU A 169 0.75 -11.79 -4.97
C LEU A 169 1.69 -11.78 -3.75
N CYS A 170 1.27 -11.21 -2.63
CA CYS A 170 2.14 -11.06 -1.47
C CYS A 170 1.50 -11.62 -0.21
N ARG A 171 2.30 -11.72 0.85
CA ARG A 171 1.86 -12.21 2.17
C ARG A 171 0.84 -11.34 2.90
N TRP A 172 0.58 -10.14 2.39
CA TRP A 172 -0.41 -9.23 2.99
C TRP A 172 -1.80 -9.34 2.36
N GLY A 173 -1.88 -9.94 1.17
CA GLY A 173 -3.16 -10.23 0.53
C GLY A 173 -3.85 -11.47 1.10
N PRO A 174 -5.03 -11.83 0.57
CA PRO A 174 -5.65 -11.26 -0.62
C PRO A 174 -6.18 -9.83 -0.41
N CYS A 175 -6.28 -9.06 -1.50
CA CYS A 175 -6.73 -7.68 -1.51
C CYS A 175 -7.78 -7.47 -2.61
N GLY A 176 -8.74 -6.59 -2.36
CA GLY A 176 -9.81 -6.26 -3.28
C GLY A 176 -10.87 -7.36 -3.41
N ASP A 177 -11.47 -7.47 -4.59
CA ASP A 177 -12.57 -8.40 -4.88
C ASP A 177 -12.06 -9.74 -5.38
N VAL A 178 -11.79 -10.65 -4.46
CA VAL A 178 -11.09 -11.93 -4.72
C VAL A 178 -11.75 -12.81 -5.77
N GLU A 179 -13.05 -12.64 -6.01
CA GLU A 179 -13.80 -13.36 -7.05
C GLU A 179 -13.33 -12.99 -8.46
N LYS A 180 -12.70 -11.82 -8.61
CA LYS A 180 -12.11 -11.34 -9.87
C LYS A 180 -10.66 -11.80 -10.10
N LEU A 181 -10.10 -12.64 -9.24
CA LEU A 181 -8.81 -13.27 -9.53
C LEU A 181 -8.99 -14.29 -10.66
N ASN A 182 -8.41 -14.00 -11.82
CA ASN A 182 -8.39 -14.94 -12.94
C ASN A 182 -7.26 -15.96 -12.76
N ILE A 183 -7.58 -17.11 -12.15
CA ILE A 183 -6.63 -18.20 -11.93
C ILE A 183 -7.08 -19.41 -12.75
N SER A 184 -6.55 -19.52 -13.97
CA SER A 184 -6.80 -20.65 -14.86
C SER A 184 -5.64 -21.65 -14.78
N GLN A 185 -5.93 -22.89 -14.38
CA GLN A 185 -4.92 -23.95 -14.38
C GLN A 185 -4.42 -24.24 -15.80
N SER A 186 -5.33 -24.28 -16.78
CA SER A 186 -4.99 -24.57 -18.17
C SER A 186 -4.08 -23.50 -18.78
N ASP A 187 -4.32 -22.22 -18.48
CA ASP A 187 -3.51 -21.12 -19.02
C ASP A 187 -2.07 -21.18 -18.49
N VAL A 188 -1.90 -21.60 -17.23
CA VAL A 188 -0.58 -21.80 -16.65
C VAL A 188 0.12 -23.00 -17.29
N GLU A 189 -0.59 -24.10 -17.52
CA GLU A 189 -0.04 -25.29 -18.18
C GLU A 189 0.34 -25.00 -19.64
N GLU A 190 -0.50 -24.26 -20.38
CA GLU A 190 -0.21 -23.79 -21.74
C GLU A 190 1.03 -22.87 -21.76
N PHE A 191 1.13 -21.94 -20.81
CA PHE A 191 2.32 -21.11 -20.67
C PHE A 191 3.58 -21.95 -20.41
N LEU A 192 3.50 -22.95 -19.53
CA LEU A 192 4.64 -23.83 -19.24
C LEU A 192 5.07 -24.59 -20.50
N GLU A 193 4.13 -25.16 -21.25
CA GLU A 193 4.41 -25.85 -22.52
C GLU A 193 5.05 -24.91 -23.55
N ALA A 194 4.48 -23.71 -23.76
CA ALA A 194 5.00 -22.70 -24.68
C ALA A 194 6.43 -22.24 -24.32
N ARG A 195 6.82 -22.35 -23.05
CA ARG A 195 8.16 -22.02 -22.55
C ARG A 195 9.12 -23.22 -22.53
N GLY A 196 8.67 -24.39 -22.98
CA GLY A 196 9.45 -25.63 -23.11
C GLY A 196 9.50 -26.48 -21.85
N TYR A 197 8.63 -26.22 -20.87
CA TYR A 197 8.56 -27.00 -19.64
C TYR A 197 7.66 -28.22 -19.82
N ARG A 198 8.14 -29.39 -19.37
CA ARG A 198 7.28 -30.54 -19.08
C ARG A 198 6.85 -30.44 -17.62
N GLY A 199 5.64 -29.95 -17.38
CA GLY A 199 5.12 -29.72 -16.03
C GLY A 199 3.61 -29.66 -15.92
N ARG A 200 3.11 -29.57 -14.69
CA ARG A 200 1.70 -29.42 -14.35
C ARG A 200 1.52 -28.28 -13.36
N ALA A 201 0.35 -27.66 -13.38
CA ALA A 201 -0.05 -26.68 -12.39
C ALA A 201 -1.19 -27.21 -11.52
N GLU A 202 -1.28 -26.78 -10.28
CA GLU A 202 -2.38 -27.09 -9.38
C GLU A 202 -2.77 -25.81 -8.62
N VAL A 203 -4.03 -25.40 -8.75
CA VAL A 203 -4.55 -24.22 -8.04
C VAL A 203 -5.03 -24.63 -6.65
N ARG A 204 -4.48 -24.02 -5.61
CA ARG A 204 -4.84 -24.24 -4.21
C ARG A 204 -5.19 -22.92 -3.54
N GLY A 205 -6.47 -22.56 -3.53
CA GLY A 205 -6.92 -21.25 -3.04
C GLY A 205 -6.24 -20.12 -3.83
N PHE A 206 -5.49 -19.26 -3.14
CA PHE A 206 -4.76 -18.13 -3.74
C PHE A 206 -3.29 -18.43 -4.03
N THR A 207 -2.96 -19.69 -4.33
CA THR A 207 -1.60 -20.13 -4.65
C THR A 207 -1.64 -21.11 -5.82
N ILE A 208 -0.68 -21.00 -6.73
CA ILE A 208 -0.48 -21.94 -7.83
C ILE A 208 0.76 -22.77 -7.49
N LYS A 209 0.58 -24.09 -7.37
CA LYS A 209 1.69 -25.01 -7.27
C LYS A 209 2.13 -25.42 -8.67
N VAL A 210 3.40 -25.25 -9.00
CA VAL A 210 3.97 -25.66 -10.30
C VAL A 210 4.96 -26.79 -10.06
N LYS A 211 4.81 -27.87 -10.84
CA LYS A 211 5.73 -29.00 -10.87
C LYS A 211 6.29 -29.16 -12.27
N THR A 212 7.60 -29.02 -12.43
CA THR A 212 8.30 -29.13 -13.71
C THR A 212 9.47 -30.10 -13.58
N ALA A 213 9.88 -30.75 -14.68
CA ALA A 213 11.02 -31.68 -14.70
C ALA A 213 12.39 -31.02 -14.38
N GLY A 214 12.43 -29.69 -14.21
CA GLY A 214 13.57 -28.90 -13.77
C GLY A 214 13.08 -27.63 -13.07
N ARG A 215 14.01 -26.79 -12.61
CA ARG A 215 13.68 -25.53 -11.92
C ARG A 215 13.00 -24.53 -12.87
N LEU A 216 11.93 -23.90 -12.39
CA LEU A 216 11.28 -22.82 -13.13
C LEU A 216 12.21 -21.60 -13.19
N ARG A 217 12.38 -21.00 -14.38
CA ARG A 217 13.18 -19.76 -14.48
C ARG A 217 12.47 -18.66 -13.70
N GLU A 218 13.24 -17.81 -13.03
CA GLU A 218 12.69 -16.73 -12.21
C GLU A 218 11.79 -15.79 -13.03
N VAL A 219 12.18 -15.44 -14.24
CA VAL A 219 11.36 -14.60 -15.14
C VAL A 219 10.01 -15.24 -15.48
N ASP A 220 9.98 -16.56 -15.68
CA ASP A 220 8.75 -17.28 -16.02
C ASP A 220 7.84 -17.42 -14.78
N ARG A 221 8.43 -17.63 -13.60
CA ARG A 221 7.69 -17.57 -12.32
C ARG A 221 7.06 -16.19 -12.11
N ILE A 222 7.85 -15.12 -12.26
CA ILE A 222 7.37 -13.74 -12.12
C ILE A 222 6.25 -13.46 -13.12
N PHE A 223 6.38 -13.93 -14.37
CA PHE A 223 5.33 -13.75 -15.37
C PHE A 223 4.01 -14.39 -14.93
N ILE A 224 4.03 -15.65 -14.51
CA ILE A 224 2.83 -16.35 -14.01
C ILE A 224 2.25 -15.59 -12.81
N GLU A 225 3.09 -15.18 -11.86
CA GLU A 225 2.64 -14.42 -10.69
C GLU A 225 1.98 -13.11 -11.09
N GLN A 226 2.58 -12.30 -11.97
CA GLN A 226 2.02 -11.00 -12.36
C GLN A 226 0.73 -11.13 -13.19
N SER A 227 0.64 -12.14 -14.06
CA SER A 227 -0.55 -12.36 -14.91
C SER A 227 -1.74 -12.86 -14.10
N THR A 228 -1.52 -13.83 -13.20
CA THR A 228 -2.58 -14.43 -12.36
C THR A 228 -2.82 -13.65 -11.06
N ARG A 229 -1.89 -12.76 -10.70
CA ARG A 229 -1.85 -12.00 -9.45
C ARG A 229 -1.92 -12.86 -8.20
N VAL A 230 -1.42 -14.09 -8.26
CA VAL A 230 -1.30 -15.00 -7.12
C VAL A 230 0.12 -15.55 -7.01
N ARG A 231 0.48 -16.09 -5.84
CA ARG A 231 1.83 -16.61 -5.63
C ARG A 231 2.04 -17.96 -6.28
N VAL A 232 3.23 -18.17 -6.84
CA VAL A 232 3.65 -19.44 -7.41
C VAL A 232 4.62 -20.13 -6.45
N VAL A 233 4.34 -21.40 -6.15
CA VAL A 233 5.20 -22.25 -5.33
C VAL A 233 5.67 -23.42 -6.18
N GLU A 234 6.99 -23.54 -6.33
CA GLU A 234 7.61 -24.74 -6.90
C GLU A 234 7.54 -25.88 -5.88
N GLY A 235 7.23 -27.10 -6.29
CA GLY A 235 7.39 -28.25 -5.39
C GLY A 235 7.21 -29.59 -6.05
#